data_AF-A0A0H1BDG2-F1
#
_entry.id   AF-A0A0H1BDG2-F1
#
_cell.length_a   1.000
_cell.length_b   1.000
_cell.length_c   1.000
_cell.angle_alpha   90.00
_cell.angle_beta   90.00
_cell.angle_gamma   90.00
#
_symmetry.space_group_name_H-M   'P 1'
#
loop_
_entity.id
_entity.type
_entity.pdbx_description
1 polymer ?
#
loop_
_entity_poly.entity_id
_entity_poly.type
_entity_poly.pdbx_seq_one_letter_code
_entity_poly.pdbx_strand_id
1 'polypeptide(L)'
;MSLLPQKRCSKVTPGRLTRLKIFSPTGETLCYAYIVQDIKPNNILVDYDESAEGLVSIKSVQISDLEDTVIVPPGKWLRGPLCGNAIWRSPESWCQSRQNQASDVFSFGIVMIYVMVNEMVFGISDSQLEAADSWRHVPRRHISYFADEDGFNGFLQHIGKENIFYERLVALVSSFTPGNLRQPLKSWDYVDPSFRDLVGKMTNLDPTRRITAREALQHCWFSQAS
;
A
#
# COMPACT_ATOMS: atom_id res chain seq x y z
N MET A 1 -7.59 -16.82 15.60
CA MET A 1 -6.36 -16.21 15.05
C MET A 1 -5.77 -15.32 16.14
N SER A 2 -4.77 -15.80 16.89
CA SER A 2 -4.22 -15.07 18.03
C SER A 2 -3.40 -13.89 17.53
N LEU A 3 -3.95 -12.68 17.65
CA LEU A 3 -3.19 -11.44 17.51
C LEU A 3 -2.06 -11.50 18.56
N LEU A 4 -0.82 -11.59 18.10
CA LEU A 4 0.34 -11.37 18.96
C LEU A 4 0.16 -10.02 19.67
N PRO A 5 0.52 -9.89 20.96
CA PRO A 5 0.41 -8.64 21.68
C PRO A 5 1.31 -7.60 20.99
N GLN A 6 0.68 -6.68 20.25
CA GLN A 6 1.36 -5.56 19.62
C GLN A 6 1.83 -4.62 20.72
N LYS A 7 3.08 -4.76 21.15
CA LYS A 7 3.74 -3.78 22.00
C LYS A 7 3.75 -2.45 21.23
N ARG A 8 3.20 -1.40 21.85
CA ARG A 8 3.15 -0.02 21.33
C ARG A 8 4.44 0.33 20.59
N CYS A 9 4.34 0.51 19.28
CA CYS A 9 5.39 1.16 18.48
C CYS A 9 5.30 2.68 18.61
N SER A 10 5.12 3.22 19.82
CA SER A 10 5.06 4.67 20.06
C SER A 10 6.45 5.35 20.02
N LYS A 11 7.49 4.65 19.53
CA LYS A 11 8.88 5.11 19.51
C LYS A 11 9.65 4.77 18.22
N VAL A 12 8.98 4.39 17.12
CA VAL A 12 9.66 4.27 15.83
C VAL A 12 9.77 5.67 15.23
N THR A 13 10.95 6.28 15.36
CA THR A 13 11.25 7.54 14.71
C THR A 13 11.42 7.33 13.20
N PRO A 14 11.07 8.32 12.34
CA PRO A 14 11.05 8.15 10.88
C PRO A 14 12.39 7.66 10.27
N GLY A 15 13.51 7.89 10.96
CA GLY A 15 14.86 7.53 10.51
C GLY A 15 15.18 6.05 10.61
N ARG A 16 14.36 5.28 11.33
CA ARG A 16 14.57 3.84 11.54
C ARG A 16 13.91 2.96 10.48
N LEU A 17 13.00 3.51 9.66
CA LEU A 17 12.41 2.81 8.51
C LEU A 17 13.30 2.84 7.24
N THR A 18 14.45 3.51 7.29
CA THR A 18 15.36 3.77 6.16
C THR A 18 16.12 2.54 5.63
N ARG A 19 15.93 1.34 6.21
CA ARG A 19 16.66 0.12 5.82
C ARG A 19 15.77 -1.02 5.33
N LEU A 20 14.63 -0.73 4.69
CA LEU A 20 14.04 -1.71 3.78
C LEU A 20 14.87 -1.77 2.48
N LYS A 21 15.85 -2.69 2.46
CA LYS A 21 16.51 -3.14 1.23
C LYS A 21 15.53 -3.99 0.41
N ILE A 22 14.45 -3.38 -0.09
CA ILE A 22 13.55 -4.05 -1.05
C ILE A 22 14.14 -3.93 -2.48
N PHE A 23 14.93 -2.89 -2.75
CA PHE A 23 15.29 -2.54 -4.11
C PHE A 23 16.79 -2.76 -4.38
N SER A 24 17.10 -3.96 -4.89
CA SER A 24 18.35 -4.41 -5.52
C SER A 24 19.60 -4.62 -4.63
N PRO A 25 20.03 -5.89 -4.40
CA PRO A 25 21.35 -6.21 -3.83
C PRO A 25 22.52 -6.10 -4.82
N THR A 26 22.28 -5.98 -6.12
CA THR A 26 23.33 -6.11 -7.14
C THR A 26 23.27 -4.93 -8.10
N GLY A 27 24.33 -4.11 -8.14
CA GLY A 27 24.51 -3.01 -9.09
C GLY A 27 24.70 -3.45 -10.55
N GLU A 28 24.06 -4.54 -10.96
CA GLU A 28 24.10 -5.08 -12.31
C GLU A 28 22.75 -4.87 -12.99
N THR A 29 22.83 -4.27 -14.17
CA THR A 29 21.73 -3.98 -15.09
C THR A 29 21.10 -5.28 -15.60
N LEU A 30 20.26 -5.91 -14.79
CA LEU A 30 19.29 -6.89 -15.27
C LEU A 30 17.89 -6.30 -15.16
N CYS A 31 17.35 -6.01 -16.33
CA CYS A 31 16.07 -5.38 -16.58
C CYS A 31 14.91 -6.31 -16.22
N TYR A 32 14.71 -6.66 -14.95
CA TYR A 32 13.57 -7.46 -14.51
C TYR A 32 13.00 -6.87 -13.22
N ALA A 33 11.67 -6.74 -13.17
CA ALA A 33 10.97 -6.25 -12.00
C ALA A 33 10.37 -7.43 -11.24
N TYR A 34 10.77 -7.61 -9.98
CA TYR A 34 10.07 -8.48 -9.05
C TYR A 34 8.81 -7.77 -8.57
N ILE A 35 7.68 -8.49 -8.60
CA ILE A 35 6.41 -8.07 -8.00
C ILE A 35 6.10 -9.07 -6.89
N VAL A 36 6.00 -8.61 -5.65
CA VAL A 36 5.79 -9.46 -4.47
C VAL A 36 4.33 -9.86 -4.33
N GLN A 37 3.39 -8.96 -4.67
CA GLN A 37 1.94 -9.15 -4.61
C GLN A 37 1.32 -9.31 -3.20
N ASP A 38 2.12 -9.64 -2.18
CA ASP A 38 1.64 -9.82 -0.79
C ASP A 38 2.43 -9.02 0.25
N ILE A 39 2.64 -7.72 -0.02
CA ILE A 39 3.20 -6.79 0.95
C ILE A 39 2.19 -6.51 2.06
N LYS A 40 2.47 -7.04 3.26
CA LYS A 40 1.68 -6.85 4.49
C LYS A 40 2.60 -6.87 5.71
N PRO A 41 2.19 -6.34 6.88
CA PRO A 41 3.06 -6.27 8.05
C PRO A 41 3.62 -7.63 8.48
N ASN A 42 2.83 -8.69 8.36
CA ASN A 42 3.23 -10.06 8.71
C ASN A 42 4.40 -10.61 7.86
N ASN A 43 4.59 -10.07 6.65
CA ASN A 43 5.61 -10.52 5.71
C ASN A 43 6.86 -9.60 5.72
N ILE A 44 6.95 -8.68 6.69
CA ILE A 44 8.10 -7.81 6.88
C ILE A 44 8.80 -8.23 8.17
N LEU A 45 9.92 -8.92 8.02
CA LEU A 45 10.74 -9.38 9.13
C LEU A 45 11.75 -8.31 9.51
N VAL A 46 11.82 -7.99 10.79
CA VAL A 46 12.74 -6.98 11.34
C VAL A 46 13.64 -7.67 12.36
N ASP A 47 14.95 -7.68 12.10
CA ASP A 47 15.96 -8.04 13.08
C ASP A 47 16.34 -6.79 13.86
N TYR A 48 16.23 -6.84 15.18
CA TYR A 48 16.47 -5.71 16.06
C TYR A 48 17.02 -6.13 17.42
N ASP A 49 17.76 -5.21 18.05
CA ASP A 49 18.06 -5.25 19.48
C ASP A 49 17.13 -4.28 20.21
N GLU A 50 16.72 -4.63 21.42
CA GLU A 50 16.01 -3.74 22.34
C GLU A 50 16.89 -3.50 23.57
N SER A 51 17.21 -2.23 23.86
CA SER A 51 17.95 -1.88 25.06
C SER A 51 17.09 -2.03 26.33
N ALA A 52 17.71 -2.01 27.51
CA ALA A 52 17.00 -2.05 28.78
C ALA A 52 16.01 -0.88 28.96
N GLU A 53 16.25 0.24 28.29
CA GLU A 53 15.41 1.44 28.26
C GLU A 53 14.30 1.39 27.19
N GLY A 54 14.18 0.25 26.48
CA GLY A 54 13.20 0.03 25.41
C GLY A 54 13.55 0.75 24.11
N LEU A 55 14.83 1.03 23.86
CA LEU A 55 15.28 1.63 22.61
C LEU A 55 15.53 0.53 21.57
N VAL A 56 14.83 0.61 20.43
CA VAL A 56 14.90 -0.42 19.36
C VAL A 56 15.93 -0.09 18.30
N SER A 57 17.04 -0.83 18.23
CA SER A 57 18.05 -0.71 17.17
C SER A 57 17.80 -1.74 16.06
N ILE A 58 17.39 -1.29 14.88
CA ILE A 58 17.11 -2.18 13.73
C ILE A 58 18.43 -2.56 13.05
N LYS A 59 18.72 -3.85 12.98
CA LYS A 59 19.89 -4.42 12.28
C LYS A 59 19.62 -4.60 10.80
N SER A 60 18.50 -5.24 10.48
CA SER A 60 18.09 -5.52 9.10
C SER A 60 16.59 -5.70 8.98
N VAL A 61 16.07 -5.42 7.78
CA VAL A 61 14.68 -5.68 7.41
C VAL A 61 14.65 -6.52 6.14
N GLN A 62 13.77 -7.51 6.08
CA GLN A 62 13.60 -8.42 4.94
C GLN A 62 12.13 -8.65 4.65
N ILE A 63 11.79 -8.83 3.36
CA ILE A 63 10.50 -9.38 2.96
C ILE A 63 10.59 -10.90 3.02
N SER A 64 9.60 -11.54 3.63
CA SER A 64 9.41 -13.00 3.60
C SER A 64 8.22 -13.37 2.72
N ASP A 65 7.96 -14.67 2.60
CA ASP A 65 6.75 -15.19 1.95
C ASP A 65 6.63 -14.75 0.47
N LEU A 66 7.56 -15.27 -0.34
CA LEU A 66 7.69 -14.93 -1.76
C LEU A 66 6.93 -15.89 -2.68
N GLU A 67 5.97 -16.66 -2.14
CA GLU A 67 5.23 -17.68 -2.90
C GLU A 67 4.42 -17.08 -4.05
N ASP A 68 3.88 -15.88 -3.83
CA ASP A 68 3.15 -15.09 -4.85
C ASP A 68 4.08 -14.20 -5.70
N THR A 69 5.40 -14.24 -5.49
CA THR A 69 6.32 -13.35 -6.21
C THR A 69 6.50 -13.78 -7.65
N VAL A 70 6.37 -12.82 -8.57
CA VAL A 70 6.60 -13.04 -10.00
C VAL A 70 7.67 -12.12 -10.56
N ILE A 71 8.37 -12.61 -11.57
CA ILE A 71 9.31 -11.81 -12.36
C ILE A 71 8.56 -11.31 -13.60
N VAL A 72 8.47 -9.99 -13.74
CA VAL A 72 7.85 -9.35 -14.91
C VAL A 72 8.92 -8.69 -15.77
N PRO A 73 8.97 -9.02 -17.08
CA PRO A 73 9.88 -8.35 -18.02
C PRO A 73 9.60 -6.85 -18.16
N PRO A 74 10.57 -6.05 -18.62
CA PRO A 74 10.41 -4.61 -18.80
C PRO A 74 9.24 -4.28 -19.71
N GLY A 75 8.45 -3.28 -19.34
CA GLY A 75 7.29 -2.83 -20.11
C GLY A 75 6.14 -3.85 -20.16
N LYS A 76 6.23 -4.97 -19.44
CA LYS A 76 5.14 -5.94 -19.30
C LYS A 76 4.41 -5.74 -17.97
N TRP A 77 3.25 -6.34 -17.90
CA TRP A 77 2.34 -6.28 -16.76
C TRP A 77 1.80 -7.68 -16.48
N LEU A 78 1.62 -8.00 -15.20
CA LEU A 78 0.87 -9.15 -14.77
C LEU A 78 -0.63 -8.81 -14.82
N ARG A 79 -1.51 -9.70 -15.32
CA ARG A 79 -2.97 -9.47 -15.35
C ARG A 79 -3.71 -10.72 -14.93
N GLY A 80 -4.78 -10.57 -14.17
CA GLY A 80 -5.67 -11.67 -13.76
C GLY A 80 -5.54 -12.15 -12.32
N PRO A 81 -4.34 -12.39 -11.75
CA PRO A 81 -4.26 -13.00 -10.43
C PRO A 81 -4.78 -12.04 -9.35
N LEU A 82 -5.59 -12.59 -8.45
CA LEU A 82 -6.03 -11.96 -7.21
C LEU A 82 -5.22 -12.56 -6.06
N CYS A 83 -3.93 -12.21 -6.01
CA CYS A 83 -2.97 -12.70 -5.03
C CYS A 83 -2.93 -11.83 -3.76
N GLY A 84 -2.23 -12.34 -2.75
CA GLY A 84 -1.97 -11.65 -1.49
C GLY A 84 -3.21 -11.31 -0.66
N ASN A 85 -3.00 -10.53 0.39
CA ASN A 85 -4.04 -10.21 1.36
C ASN A 85 -4.94 -9.03 0.93
N ALA A 86 -6.26 -9.25 1.00
CA ALA A 86 -7.31 -8.33 0.57
C ALA A 86 -7.23 -6.91 1.14
N ILE A 87 -6.86 -6.74 2.42
CA ILE A 87 -6.86 -5.42 3.08
C ILE A 87 -5.56 -4.63 2.85
N TRP A 88 -4.54 -5.23 2.23
CA TRP A 88 -3.29 -4.55 1.87
C TRP A 88 -3.18 -4.31 0.36
N ARG A 89 -4.07 -4.92 -0.42
CA ARG A 89 -4.03 -4.98 -1.87
C ARG A 89 -4.28 -3.62 -2.55
N SER A 90 -3.61 -3.41 -3.68
CA SER A 90 -3.80 -2.24 -4.54
C SER A 90 -5.14 -2.23 -5.28
N PRO A 91 -5.63 -1.06 -5.75
CA PRO A 91 -6.87 -0.95 -6.51
C PRO A 91 -6.89 -1.80 -7.79
N GLU A 92 -5.80 -1.76 -8.57
CA GLU A 92 -5.70 -2.50 -9.82
C GLU A 92 -5.64 -4.02 -9.63
N SER A 93 -5.04 -4.48 -8.52
CA SER A 93 -5.02 -5.89 -8.15
C SER A 93 -6.42 -6.36 -7.70
N TRP A 94 -7.15 -5.57 -6.93
CA TRP A 94 -8.57 -5.83 -6.62
C TRP A 94 -9.44 -5.98 -7.85
N CYS A 95 -9.15 -5.21 -8.90
CA CYS A 95 -9.87 -5.25 -10.18
C CYS A 95 -9.32 -6.29 -11.15
N GLN A 96 -8.38 -7.15 -10.73
CA GLN A 96 -7.69 -8.15 -11.56
C GLN A 96 -7.09 -7.55 -12.85
N SER A 97 -6.74 -6.26 -12.79
CA SER A 97 -6.18 -5.52 -13.91
C SER A 97 -4.66 -5.72 -14.00
N ARG A 98 -4.02 -4.94 -14.87
CA ARG A 98 -2.58 -4.90 -15.08
C ARG A 98 -1.88 -4.44 -13.79
N GLN A 99 -0.97 -5.25 -13.28
CA GLN A 99 -0.19 -5.08 -12.05
C GLN A 99 1.31 -5.04 -12.37
N ASN A 100 2.05 -4.24 -11.61
CA ASN A 100 3.50 -4.11 -11.64
C ASN A 100 4.03 -3.69 -10.25
N GLN A 101 5.29 -3.26 -10.14
CA GLN A 101 5.87 -2.79 -8.87
C GLN A 101 5.09 -1.64 -8.20
N ALA A 102 4.31 -0.85 -8.96
CA ALA A 102 3.44 0.16 -8.37
C ALA A 102 2.41 -0.47 -7.42
N SER A 103 1.96 -1.70 -7.67
CA SER A 103 1.04 -2.42 -6.79
C SER A 103 1.68 -2.69 -5.42
N ASP A 104 2.94 -3.11 -5.38
CA ASP A 104 3.70 -3.30 -4.13
C ASP A 104 3.95 -1.97 -3.41
N VAL A 105 4.26 -0.89 -4.15
CA VAL A 105 4.42 0.46 -3.56
C VAL A 105 3.13 0.93 -2.88
N PHE A 106 1.98 0.68 -3.51
CA PHE A 106 0.69 1.00 -2.92
C PHE A 106 0.49 0.24 -1.61
N SER A 107 0.67 -1.08 -1.64
CA SER A 107 0.53 -1.93 -0.45
C SER A 107 1.49 -1.53 0.67
N PHE A 108 2.73 -1.18 0.33
CA PHE A 108 3.69 -0.67 1.30
C PHE A 108 3.26 0.69 1.88
N GLY A 109 2.64 1.57 1.10
CA GLY A 109 2.04 2.81 1.59
C GLY A 109 0.95 2.56 2.63
N ILE A 110 0.12 1.53 2.44
CA ILE A 110 -0.89 1.11 3.43
C ILE A 110 -0.22 0.57 4.71
N VAL A 111 0.85 -0.21 4.58
CA VAL A 111 1.67 -0.66 5.73
C VAL A 111 2.24 0.52 6.49
N MET A 112 2.76 1.54 5.80
CA MET A 112 3.30 2.74 6.45
C MET A 112 2.23 3.47 7.26
N ILE A 113 1.02 3.64 6.71
CA ILE A 113 -0.09 4.25 7.45
C ILE A 113 -0.41 3.42 8.69
N TYR A 114 -0.51 2.09 8.56
CA TYR A 114 -0.76 1.22 9.70
C TYR A 114 0.30 1.35 10.80
N VAL A 115 1.59 1.37 10.45
CA VAL A 115 2.67 1.45 11.44
C VAL A 115 2.75 2.85 12.08
N MET A 116 2.64 3.91 11.29
CA MET A 116 2.90 5.27 11.76
C MET A 116 1.67 5.97 12.36
N VAL A 117 0.48 5.61 11.88
CA VAL A 117 -0.79 6.22 12.29
C VAL A 117 -1.60 5.29 13.19
N ASN A 118 -1.22 4.01 13.27
CA ASN A 118 -1.95 2.97 14.00
C ASN A 118 -3.41 2.80 13.51
N GLU A 119 -3.61 3.00 12.20
CA GLU A 119 -4.91 2.92 11.54
C GLU A 119 -4.91 1.80 10.49
N MET A 120 -5.82 0.85 10.64
CA MET A 120 -6.05 -0.19 9.63
C MET A 120 -7.07 0.33 8.62
N VAL A 121 -6.62 1.18 7.69
CA VAL A 121 -7.50 1.95 6.81
C VAL A 121 -8.46 1.08 6.00
N PHE A 122 -8.08 -0.15 5.64
CA PHE A 122 -8.93 -1.10 4.92
C PHE A 122 -9.45 -2.27 5.78
N GLY A 123 -9.32 -2.17 7.11
CA GLY A 123 -9.80 -3.18 8.05
C GLY A 123 -11.33 -3.33 8.01
N ILE A 124 -11.80 -4.44 7.48
CA ILE A 124 -13.21 -4.83 7.39
C ILE A 124 -13.45 -6.09 8.21
N SER A 125 -14.69 -6.33 8.66
CA SER A 125 -15.00 -7.53 9.44
C SER A 125 -14.97 -8.79 8.59
N ASP A 126 -14.79 -9.96 9.22
CA ASP A 126 -14.86 -11.25 8.53
C ASP A 126 -16.20 -11.43 7.81
N SER A 127 -17.29 -11.00 8.43
CA SER A 127 -18.62 -10.99 7.79
C SER A 127 -18.69 -10.12 6.53
N GLN A 128 -17.91 -9.04 6.44
CA GLN A 128 -17.82 -8.21 5.24
C GLN A 128 -16.94 -8.86 4.16
N LEU A 129 -15.91 -9.63 4.56
CA LEU A 129 -15.07 -10.40 3.63
C LEU A 129 -15.84 -11.57 3.00
N GLU A 130 -16.73 -12.20 3.76
CA GLU A 130 -17.52 -13.37 3.35
C GLU A 130 -18.84 -13.00 2.64
N ALA A 131 -19.22 -11.72 2.66
CA ALA A 131 -20.46 -11.26 2.04
C ALA A 131 -20.45 -11.43 0.51
N ALA A 132 -21.62 -11.64 -0.09
CA ALA A 132 -21.77 -11.76 -1.55
C ALA A 132 -21.31 -10.49 -2.31
N ASP A 133 -21.35 -9.34 -1.64
CA ASP A 133 -20.91 -8.04 -2.11
C ASP A 133 -19.56 -7.60 -1.52
N SER A 134 -18.77 -8.53 -0.97
CA SER A 134 -17.48 -8.25 -0.32
C SER A 134 -16.53 -7.40 -1.16
N TRP A 135 -16.63 -7.56 -2.49
CA TRP A 135 -15.89 -6.79 -3.48
C TRP A 135 -15.99 -5.27 -3.30
N ARG A 136 -17.05 -4.74 -2.67
CA ARG A 136 -17.28 -3.28 -2.60
C ARG A 136 -16.59 -2.61 -1.42
N HIS A 137 -16.32 -3.34 -0.33
CA HIS A 137 -15.95 -2.73 0.93
C HIS A 137 -14.56 -2.11 0.91
N VAL A 138 -13.56 -2.84 0.42
CA VAL A 138 -12.19 -2.33 0.32
C VAL A 138 -12.04 -1.31 -0.83
N PRO A 139 -12.53 -1.55 -2.07
CA PRO A 139 -12.51 -0.55 -3.14
C PRO A 139 -13.22 0.77 -2.80
N ARG A 140 -14.33 0.71 -2.04
CA ARG A 140 -14.97 1.95 -1.57
C ARG A 140 -14.05 2.76 -0.67
N ARG A 141 -13.23 2.10 0.16
CA ARG A 141 -12.25 2.75 1.01
C ARG A 141 -11.06 3.27 0.22
N HIS A 142 -10.58 2.56 -0.82
CA HIS A 142 -9.59 3.11 -1.76
C HIS A 142 -10.05 4.45 -2.30
N ILE A 143 -11.30 4.51 -2.78
CA ILE A 143 -11.89 5.75 -3.27
C ILE A 143 -12.00 6.77 -2.13
N SER A 144 -12.57 6.40 -0.98
CA SER A 144 -12.78 7.32 0.15
C SER A 144 -11.49 8.06 0.53
N TYR A 145 -10.41 7.33 0.78
CA TYR A 145 -9.17 7.86 1.31
C TYR A 145 -8.26 8.47 0.24
N PHE A 146 -8.17 7.87 -0.95
CA PHE A 146 -7.05 8.16 -1.86
C PHE A 146 -7.43 8.66 -3.25
N ALA A 147 -8.72 8.65 -3.63
CA ALA A 147 -9.11 9.20 -4.94
C ALA A 147 -8.96 10.73 -5.00
N ASP A 148 -8.24 11.25 -5.97
CA ASP A 148 -8.52 12.55 -6.57
C ASP A 148 -9.04 12.37 -7.99
N GLU A 149 -9.52 13.44 -8.61
CA GLU A 149 -10.13 13.39 -9.95
C GLU A 149 -9.20 12.76 -10.97
N ASP A 150 -7.96 13.25 -11.01
CA ASP A 150 -6.88 12.79 -11.86
C ASP A 150 -6.53 11.31 -11.64
N GLY A 151 -6.28 10.91 -10.40
CA GLY A 151 -5.89 9.54 -10.06
C GLY A 151 -7.01 8.55 -10.28
N PHE A 152 -8.27 8.92 -10.00
CA PHE A 152 -9.40 8.04 -10.26
C PHE A 152 -9.69 7.88 -11.76
N ASN A 153 -9.63 8.97 -12.53
CA ASN A 153 -9.79 8.90 -13.98
C ASN A 153 -8.67 8.08 -14.65
N GLY A 154 -7.41 8.29 -14.23
CA GLY A 154 -6.27 7.49 -14.67
C GLY A 154 -6.42 6.01 -14.30
N PHE A 155 -6.93 5.71 -13.10
CA PHE A 155 -7.24 4.35 -12.69
C PHE A 155 -8.32 3.69 -13.56
N LEU A 156 -9.41 4.39 -13.87
CA LEU A 156 -10.46 3.90 -14.76
C LEU A 156 -9.93 3.61 -16.18
N GLN A 157 -9.08 4.50 -16.72
CA GLN A 157 -8.39 4.27 -17.99
C GLN A 157 -7.47 3.04 -17.92
N HIS A 158 -6.77 2.86 -16.81
CA HIS A 158 -5.89 1.73 -16.59
C HIS A 158 -6.62 0.39 -16.53
N ILE A 159 -7.82 0.32 -15.92
CA ILE A 159 -8.58 -0.94 -15.88
C ILE A 159 -9.32 -1.24 -17.19
N GLY A 160 -9.69 -0.22 -17.96
CA GLY A 160 -10.44 -0.36 -19.21
C GLY A 160 -11.95 -0.56 -18.98
N LYS A 161 -12.77 -0.08 -19.93
CA LYS A 161 -14.25 -0.13 -19.86
C LYS A 161 -14.81 -1.55 -19.90
N GLU A 162 -14.05 -2.48 -20.47
CA GLU A 162 -14.39 -3.90 -20.54
C GLU A 162 -14.21 -4.63 -19.20
N ASN A 163 -13.54 -4.02 -18.22
CA ASN A 163 -13.36 -4.62 -16.91
C ASN A 163 -14.66 -4.58 -16.11
N ILE A 164 -15.05 -5.72 -15.54
CA ILE A 164 -16.29 -5.88 -14.74
C ILE A 164 -16.39 -4.91 -13.55
N PHE A 165 -15.26 -4.37 -13.08
CA PHE A 165 -15.20 -3.41 -11.98
C PHE A 165 -15.38 -1.96 -12.44
N TYR A 166 -15.31 -1.65 -13.74
CA TYR A 166 -15.36 -0.27 -14.23
C TYR A 166 -16.64 0.46 -13.77
N GLU A 167 -17.81 -0.04 -14.18
CA GLU A 167 -19.10 0.57 -13.81
C GLU A 167 -19.38 0.47 -12.31
N ARG A 168 -18.87 -0.58 -11.66
CA ARG A 168 -18.97 -0.77 -10.21
C ARG A 168 -18.24 0.33 -9.43
N LEU A 169 -17.04 0.71 -9.87
CA LEU A 169 -16.25 1.77 -9.25
C LEU A 169 -16.89 3.14 -9.49
N VAL A 170 -17.42 3.39 -10.69
CA VAL A 170 -18.19 4.61 -11.00
C VAL A 170 -19.41 4.71 -10.06
N ALA A 171 -20.18 3.64 -9.91
CA ALA A 171 -21.31 3.59 -8.99
C ALA A 171 -20.90 3.81 -7.52
N LEU A 172 -19.72 3.31 -7.11
CA LEU A 172 -19.18 3.56 -5.77
C LEU A 172 -18.88 5.04 -5.52
N VAL A 173 -18.37 5.79 -6.50
CA VAL A 173 -18.17 7.23 -6.37
C VAL A 173 -19.51 7.94 -6.16
N SER A 174 -20.56 7.53 -6.88
CA SER A 174 -21.90 8.09 -6.70
C SER A 174 -22.56 7.69 -5.37
N SER A 175 -21.98 6.75 -4.61
CA SER A 175 -22.52 6.29 -3.32
C SER A 175 -22.17 7.18 -2.12
N PHE A 176 -21.27 8.15 -2.28
CA PHE A 176 -20.93 9.08 -1.20
C PHE A 176 -22.01 10.16 -1.09
N THR A 177 -22.59 10.33 0.09
CA THR A 177 -23.69 11.27 0.37
C THR A 177 -23.31 12.18 1.54
N PRO A 178 -24.03 13.29 1.80
CA PRO A 178 -23.75 14.18 2.94
C PRO A 178 -23.69 13.49 4.32
N GLY A 179 -24.31 12.30 4.49
CA GLY A 179 -24.22 11.49 5.71
C GLY A 179 -23.15 10.39 5.69
N ASN A 180 -22.47 10.20 4.56
CA ASN A 180 -21.44 9.19 4.36
C ASN A 180 -20.40 9.73 3.37
N LEU A 181 -19.76 10.82 3.78
CA LEU A 181 -18.77 11.53 2.98
C LEU A 181 -17.47 10.71 2.87
N ARG A 182 -16.70 11.04 1.83
CA ARG A 182 -15.32 10.60 1.73
C ARG A 182 -14.49 11.14 2.89
N GLN A 183 -13.39 10.46 3.20
CA GLN A 183 -12.42 10.88 4.21
C GLN A 183 -11.03 11.02 3.58
N PRO A 184 -10.80 11.99 2.67
CA PRO A 184 -9.55 12.04 1.91
C PRO A 184 -8.32 12.14 2.82
N LEU A 185 -7.24 11.43 2.50
CA LEU A 185 -5.97 11.49 3.23
C LEU A 185 -5.50 12.94 3.45
N LYS A 186 -5.71 13.83 2.46
CA LYS A 186 -5.35 15.25 2.53
C LYS A 186 -6.01 16.00 3.70
N SER A 187 -7.13 15.51 4.24
CA SER A 187 -7.83 16.12 5.38
C SER A 187 -7.42 15.52 6.73
N TRP A 188 -6.42 14.64 6.77
CA TRP A 188 -5.95 14.01 8.01
C TRP A 188 -4.93 14.92 8.69
N ASP A 189 -5.41 15.95 9.38
CA ASP A 189 -4.54 17.01 9.95
C ASP A 189 -3.77 16.56 11.19
N TYR A 190 -4.12 15.42 11.75
CA TYR A 190 -3.39 14.76 12.82
C TYR A 190 -2.16 13.97 12.34
N VAL A 191 -1.98 13.85 11.01
CA VAL A 191 -0.86 13.14 10.40
C VAL A 191 0.20 14.15 9.93
N ASP A 192 1.47 13.84 10.21
CA ASP A 192 2.61 14.67 9.79
C ASP A 192 2.52 15.05 8.29
N PRO A 193 2.63 16.35 7.93
CA PRO A 193 2.44 16.78 6.55
C PRO A 193 3.40 16.13 5.55
N SER A 194 4.66 15.91 5.94
CA SER A 194 5.69 15.30 5.09
C SER A 194 5.42 13.82 4.87
N PHE A 195 4.99 13.10 5.91
CA PHE A 195 4.53 11.72 5.83
C PHE A 195 3.28 11.60 4.96
N ARG A 196 2.30 12.48 5.18
CA ARG A 196 1.03 12.53 4.43
C ARG A 196 1.27 12.73 2.93
N ASP A 197 2.23 13.57 2.56
CA ASP A 197 2.66 13.77 1.17
C ASP A 197 3.31 12.50 0.59
N LEU A 198 4.25 11.88 1.32
CA LEU A 198 4.89 10.62 0.91
C LEU A 198 3.87 9.52 0.65
N VAL A 199 3.03 9.19 1.64
CA VAL A 199 2.07 8.10 1.50
C VAL A 199 1.00 8.44 0.47
N GLY A 200 0.60 9.71 0.34
CA GLY A 200 -0.31 10.15 -0.72
C GLY A 200 0.23 9.88 -2.13
N LYS A 201 1.53 10.10 -2.36
CA LYS A 201 2.21 9.77 -3.62
C LYS A 201 2.31 8.26 -3.85
N MET A 202 2.53 7.47 -2.79
CA MET A 202 2.57 6.01 -2.85
C MET A 202 1.20 5.37 -3.05
N THR A 203 0.12 6.03 -2.59
CA THR A 203 -1.25 5.50 -2.67
C THR A 203 -2.08 6.16 -3.79
N ASN A 204 -1.46 6.77 -4.80
CA ASN A 204 -2.19 7.27 -5.96
C ASN A 204 -2.97 6.12 -6.62
N LEU A 205 -4.26 6.32 -6.91
CA LEU A 205 -5.10 5.27 -7.52
C LEU A 205 -4.67 4.94 -8.94
N ASP A 206 -4.12 5.90 -9.69
CA ASP A 206 -3.52 5.64 -10.99
C ASP A 206 -2.12 5.03 -10.77
N PRO A 207 -1.90 3.75 -11.10
CA PRO A 207 -0.60 3.11 -10.91
C PRO A 207 0.51 3.73 -11.76
N THR A 208 0.19 4.47 -12.83
CA THR A 208 1.17 5.14 -13.69
C THR A 208 1.66 6.47 -13.11
N ARG A 209 0.89 7.07 -12.20
CA ARG A 209 1.22 8.33 -11.49
C ARG A 209 1.77 8.10 -10.08
N ARG A 210 1.81 6.84 -9.65
CA ARG A 210 2.33 6.42 -8.35
C ARG A 210 3.86 6.54 -8.37
N ILE A 211 4.45 7.10 -7.32
CA ILE A 211 5.92 7.17 -7.24
C ILE A 211 6.51 5.77 -7.19
N THR A 212 7.70 5.62 -7.73
CA THR A 212 8.50 4.41 -7.57
C THR A 212 9.04 4.32 -6.15
N ALA A 213 9.43 3.12 -5.73
CA ALA A 213 10.04 2.97 -4.42
C ALA A 213 11.40 3.67 -4.28
N ARG A 214 12.14 3.83 -5.38
CA ARG A 214 13.38 4.62 -5.41
C ARG A 214 13.09 6.09 -5.09
N GLU A 215 12.05 6.65 -5.71
CA GLU A 215 11.62 8.03 -5.45
C GLU A 215 11.06 8.18 -4.02
N ALA A 216 10.33 7.18 -3.53
CA ALA A 216 9.85 7.15 -2.14
C ALA A 216 11.00 7.23 -1.14
N LEU A 217 12.08 6.46 -1.34
CA LEU A 217 13.28 6.48 -0.49
C LEU A 217 14.03 7.82 -0.53
N GLN A 218 13.86 8.60 -1.60
CA GLN A 218 14.47 9.94 -1.75
C GLN A 218 13.58 11.05 -1.18
N HIS A 219 12.40 10.72 -0.66
CA HIS A 219 11.47 11.70 -0.13
C HIS A 219 11.99 12.38 1.15
N CYS A 220 11.70 13.67 1.30
CA CYS A 220 12.20 14.48 2.42
C CYS A 220 11.79 13.96 3.80
N TRP A 221 10.69 13.20 3.89
CA TRP A 221 10.26 12.54 5.13
C TRP A 221 11.34 11.61 5.71
N PHE A 222 12.11 10.92 4.86
CA PHE A 222 13.24 10.10 5.32
C PHE A 222 14.46 10.93 5.74
N SER A 223 14.64 12.11 5.15
CA SER A 223 15.77 13.02 5.45
C SER A 223 15.56 13.85 6.71
N GLN A 224 14.32 14.02 7.18
CA GLN A 224 14.00 14.76 8.42
C GLN A 224 14.32 13.99 9.70
N ALA A 225 14.86 12.78 9.55
CA ALA A 225 14.91 11.79 10.61
C ALA A 225 16.32 11.25 10.87
N SER A 226 17.31 11.87 10.23
CA SER A 226 18.74 11.76 10.51
C SER A 226 19.17 12.71 11.62
#